data_AF-A0A8J3PBX4-F1
#
_entry.id   AF-A0A8J3PBX4-F1
#
_cell.length_a   1.000
_cell.length_b   1.000
_cell.length_c   1.000
_cell.angle_alpha   90.00
_cell.angle_beta   90.00
_cell.angle_gamma   90.00
#
_symmetry.space_group_name_H-M   'P 1'
#
loop_
_entity.id
_entity.type
_entity.pdbx_description
1 polymer ?
#
loop_
_entity_poly.entity_id
_entity_poly.type
_entity_poly.pdbx_seq_one_letter_code
_entity_poly.pdbx_strand_id
1 'polypeptide(L)'
;MSINENAELDPSQVEDMRGAGGGRGGGGFNFPPMGGGGGGGGGGGGMGGAGCLAGLLPLLMRSKIGMAVLLVGALCVGFLICTGGGSSLFSGVGGLTPEQQQQPGPNDVNSTTLAQQCDKSNPNRFDNPACRNLLYINSIQAYWRSAMPQYLGQQYQPATTRFFTGSVNTACGPATAGVGPFYCPGDNHVYIDLSFYDELASRFGAKGQFAQAYVLAHEYGHHIQTLLGTEAQVRRAQQRDPANANKYSVAMELQADCYAGVWANSAAKTTDATGQPLFKSITQQDIDQALEAAAAVGDDAIQQKATGRINQEAFTHGSSAQRQQWFNQGYRTGDPRQCNTFAG
;
A
#
# COMPACT_ATOMS: atom_id res chain seq x y z
N MET A 1 10.74 2.96 -20.06
CA MET A 1 11.00 1.52 -19.91
C MET A 1 10.33 0.81 -21.05
N SER A 2 10.84 -0.33 -21.47
CA SER A 2 10.25 -1.12 -22.55
C SER A 2 9.87 -2.49 -22.02
N ILE A 3 8.58 -2.83 -22.11
CA ILE A 3 8.03 -4.11 -21.69
C ILE A 3 8.24 -5.14 -22.81
N ASN A 4 8.48 -6.40 -22.42
CA ASN A 4 8.42 -7.50 -23.37
C ASN A 4 6.97 -7.99 -23.54
N GLU A 5 6.35 -7.57 -24.64
CA GLU A 5 4.99 -7.97 -25.06
C GLU A 5 4.81 -9.50 -25.11
N ASN A 6 5.87 -10.24 -25.40
CA ASN A 6 5.83 -11.70 -25.57
C ASN A 6 6.01 -12.48 -24.26
N ALA A 7 6.26 -11.82 -23.12
CA ALA A 7 6.49 -12.51 -21.86
C ALA A 7 5.22 -13.20 -21.34
N GLU A 8 5.38 -14.38 -20.76
CA GLU A 8 4.30 -15.12 -20.09
C GLU A 8 4.15 -14.60 -18.66
N LEU A 9 2.96 -14.08 -18.34
CA LEU A 9 2.66 -13.58 -17.00
C LEU A 9 2.00 -14.68 -16.18
N ASP A 10 2.38 -14.76 -14.91
CA ASP A 10 1.85 -15.70 -13.93
C ASP A 10 0.80 -15.00 -13.06
N PRO A 11 -0.50 -15.11 -13.39
CA PRO A 11 -1.59 -14.47 -12.65
C PRO A 11 -1.80 -15.08 -11.26
N SER A 12 -1.21 -16.24 -10.94
CA SER A 12 -1.40 -16.90 -9.64
C SER A 12 -0.80 -16.11 -8.47
N GLN A 13 0.07 -15.15 -8.76
CA GLN A 13 0.66 -14.23 -7.78
C GLN A 13 -0.29 -13.08 -7.40
N VAL A 14 -1.45 -12.99 -8.05
CA VAL A 14 -2.42 -11.91 -7.86
C VAL A 14 -3.82 -12.45 -7.56
N GLU A 15 -4.40 -11.92 -6.49
CA GLU A 15 -5.83 -12.01 -6.20
C GLU A 15 -6.51 -10.71 -6.64
N ASP A 16 -7.24 -10.76 -7.75
CA ASP A 16 -7.98 -9.59 -8.24
C ASP A 16 -9.37 -9.53 -7.58
N MET A 17 -9.48 -8.71 -6.55
CA MET A 17 -10.70 -8.51 -5.76
C MET A 17 -11.55 -7.35 -6.30
N ARG A 18 -11.12 -6.70 -7.39
CA ARG A 18 -11.86 -5.58 -7.99
C ARG A 18 -13.14 -6.10 -8.63
N GLY A 19 -14.25 -5.43 -8.34
CA GLY A 19 -15.57 -5.81 -8.90
C GLY A 19 -16.27 -6.97 -8.19
N ALA A 20 -15.66 -7.59 -7.18
CA ALA A 20 -16.29 -8.64 -6.35
C ALA A 20 -17.49 -8.14 -5.50
N GLY A 21 -17.93 -6.88 -5.66
CA GLY A 21 -19.09 -6.28 -4.98
C GLY A 21 -20.27 -5.93 -5.90
N GLY A 22 -20.27 -6.33 -7.17
CA GLY A 22 -21.21 -5.85 -8.20
C GLY A 22 -22.22 -6.88 -8.70
N GLY A 23 -22.98 -7.53 -7.81
CA GLY A 23 -23.91 -8.61 -8.18
C GLY A 23 -25.34 -8.44 -7.64
N ARG A 24 -25.95 -7.25 -7.71
CA ARG A 24 -27.43 -7.15 -7.53
C ARG A 24 -28.12 -7.35 -8.88
N GLY A 25 -28.51 -8.60 -9.12
CA GLY A 25 -29.40 -8.98 -10.22
C GLY A 25 -30.71 -8.19 -10.16
N GLY A 26 -31.13 -7.72 -11.34
CA GLY A 26 -32.42 -7.09 -11.54
C GLY A 26 -33.55 -8.06 -11.19
N GLY A 27 -34.30 -7.72 -10.14
CA GLY A 27 -35.55 -8.38 -9.77
C GLY A 27 -36.49 -7.30 -9.25
N GLY A 28 -37.28 -6.73 -10.15
CA GLY A 28 -38.35 -5.82 -9.77
C GLY A 28 -39.39 -6.56 -8.95
N PHE A 29 -39.68 -6.07 -7.75
CA PHE A 29 -40.86 -6.46 -6.98
C PHE A 29 -41.42 -5.25 -6.23
N ASN A 30 -42.43 -4.66 -6.86
CA ASN A 30 -43.73 -4.28 -6.31
C ASN A 30 -43.81 -3.98 -4.80
N PHE A 31 -43.99 -2.71 -4.45
CA PHE A 31 -44.51 -2.30 -3.14
C PHE A 31 -45.99 -2.69 -3.00
N PRO A 32 -46.42 -3.24 -1.86
CA PRO A 32 -47.77 -3.03 -1.35
C PRO A 32 -47.77 -1.94 -0.26
N PRO A 33 -48.80 -1.09 -0.20
CA PRO A 33 -48.97 -0.07 0.83
C PRO A 33 -49.70 -0.64 2.05
N MET A 34 -49.41 -0.16 3.26
CA MET A 34 -50.25 -0.01 4.47
C MET A 34 -49.28 0.41 5.61
N GLY A 35 -49.52 1.35 6.51
CA GLY A 35 -50.76 1.99 6.96
C GLY A 35 -50.75 2.02 8.49
N GLY A 36 -50.59 3.23 9.07
CA GLY A 36 -51.20 3.69 10.32
C GLY A 36 -50.86 3.04 11.68
N GLY A 37 -50.58 3.88 12.69
CA GLY A 37 -50.79 3.52 14.10
C GLY A 37 -49.82 4.23 15.05
N GLY A 38 -50.27 5.27 15.74
CA GLY A 38 -49.44 6.10 16.62
C GLY A 38 -49.41 5.68 18.09
N GLY A 39 -48.84 6.56 18.92
CA GLY A 39 -49.09 6.61 20.36
C GLY A 39 -47.87 6.79 21.26
N GLY A 40 -47.65 8.02 21.72
CA GLY A 40 -47.52 8.31 23.16
C GLY A 40 -46.15 8.19 23.86
N GLY A 41 -45.55 9.34 24.14
CA GLY A 41 -45.35 9.81 25.53
C GLY A 41 -44.07 9.43 26.28
N GLY A 42 -43.45 10.46 26.89
CA GLY A 42 -42.84 10.32 28.23
C GLY A 42 -41.39 10.76 28.34
N GLY A 43 -41.18 11.92 28.98
CA GLY A 43 -39.89 12.56 29.20
C GLY A 43 -38.91 11.82 30.13
N GLY A 44 -37.67 12.32 30.15
CA GLY A 44 -36.64 11.91 31.09
C GLY A 44 -35.34 12.67 30.82
N GLY A 45 -35.19 13.84 31.45
CA GLY A 45 -33.96 14.63 31.38
C GLY A 45 -32.81 13.97 32.16
N GLY A 46 -31.61 14.05 31.59
CA GLY A 46 -30.36 13.68 32.24
C GLY A 46 -29.24 14.60 31.77
N MET A 47 -28.82 15.51 32.64
CA MET A 47 -27.63 16.35 32.46
C MET A 47 -26.37 15.47 32.49
N GLY A 48 -25.55 15.55 31.45
CA GLY A 48 -24.20 15.00 31.40
C GLY A 48 -23.38 15.78 30.38
N GLY A 49 -22.48 16.64 30.87
CA GLY A 49 -21.73 17.58 30.05
C GLY A 49 -20.80 16.89 29.04
N ALA A 50 -21.04 17.16 27.76
CA ALA A 50 -20.12 16.87 26.65
C ALA A 50 -20.20 18.01 25.62
N GLY A 51 -19.93 19.24 26.06
CA GLY A 51 -19.75 20.38 25.18
C GLY A 51 -18.29 20.79 25.20
N CYS A 52 -17.53 20.48 24.14
CA CYS A 52 -16.40 21.28 23.63
C CYS A 52 -15.61 20.69 22.44
N LEU A 53 -16.04 19.61 21.76
CA LEU A 53 -15.31 19.12 20.57
C LEU A 53 -16.13 18.98 19.28
N ALA A 54 -17.47 19.06 19.33
CA ALA A 54 -18.31 18.98 18.12
C ALA A 54 -18.30 20.27 17.27
N GLY A 55 -17.73 21.38 17.77
CA GLY A 55 -17.70 22.67 17.07
C GLY A 55 -16.51 22.88 16.11
N LEU A 56 -15.48 22.01 16.15
CA LEU A 56 -14.25 22.21 15.36
C LEU A 56 -14.22 21.40 14.05
N LEU A 57 -15.05 20.37 13.92
CA LEU A 57 -15.12 19.54 12.71
C LEU A 57 -15.57 20.32 11.45
N PRO A 58 -16.56 21.25 11.52
CA PRO A 58 -16.90 22.10 10.39
C PRO A 58 -15.84 23.17 10.07
N LEU A 59 -14.98 23.52 11.02
CA LEU A 59 -13.89 24.48 10.84
C LEU A 59 -12.65 23.85 10.20
N LEU A 60 -12.37 22.58 10.50
CA LEU A 60 -11.25 21.83 9.90
C LEU A 60 -11.52 21.47 8.43
N MET A 61 -12.77 21.22 8.04
CA MET A 61 -13.13 20.99 6.63
C MET A 61 -13.11 22.25 5.75
N ARG A 62 -12.95 23.44 6.33
CA ARG A 62 -12.97 24.72 5.59
C ARG A 62 -11.60 25.37 5.40
N SER A 63 -10.54 24.85 6.02
CA SER A 63 -9.18 25.36 5.84
C SER A 63 -8.26 24.28 5.27
N LYS A 64 -7.33 24.68 4.39
CA LYS A 64 -6.29 23.79 3.84
C LYS A 64 -5.46 23.11 4.94
N ILE A 65 -5.43 23.70 6.14
CA ILE A 65 -4.73 23.20 7.33
C ILE A 65 -5.49 22.02 7.97
N GLY A 66 -6.82 22.02 7.99
CA GLY A 66 -7.59 20.93 8.61
C GLY A 66 -7.66 19.65 7.75
N MET A 67 -7.54 19.78 6.42
CA MET A 67 -7.39 18.63 5.52
C MET A 67 -6.00 17.98 5.62
N ALA A 68 -4.95 18.78 5.87
CA ALA A 68 -3.59 18.30 6.09
C ALA A 68 -3.45 17.50 7.40
N VAL A 69 -4.14 17.93 8.47
CA VAL A 69 -4.17 17.21 9.76
C VAL A 69 -4.89 15.86 9.64
N LEU A 70 -5.92 15.76 8.79
CA LEU A 70 -6.62 14.50 8.52
C LEU A 70 -5.81 13.53 7.64
N LEU A 71 -5.01 14.03 6.70
CA LEU A 71 -4.13 13.21 5.84
C LEU A 71 -2.91 12.67 6.60
N VAL A 72 -2.29 13.48 7.45
CA VAL A 72 -1.24 13.02 8.37
C VAL A 72 -1.83 12.09 9.43
N GLY A 73 -3.04 12.36 9.91
CA GLY A 73 -3.78 11.46 10.79
C GLY A 73 -4.10 10.10 10.16
N ALA A 74 -4.47 10.04 8.88
CA ALA A 74 -4.77 8.79 8.19
C ALA A 74 -3.52 7.92 7.94
N LEU A 75 -2.36 8.54 7.64
CA LEU A 75 -1.07 7.85 7.56
C LEU A 75 -0.57 7.39 8.95
N CYS A 76 -0.70 8.22 9.98
CA CYS A 76 -0.34 7.86 11.36
C CYS A 76 -1.26 6.79 11.97
N VAL A 77 -2.55 6.78 11.62
CA VAL A 77 -3.51 5.77 12.08
C VAL A 77 -3.30 4.44 11.36
N GLY A 78 -2.88 4.44 10.09
CA GLY A 78 -2.40 3.23 9.40
C GLY A 78 -1.21 2.58 10.12
N PHE A 79 -0.25 3.38 10.61
CA PHE A 79 0.88 2.88 11.39
C PHE A 79 0.51 2.50 12.83
N LEU A 80 -0.38 3.26 13.51
CA LEU A 80 -0.81 2.93 14.88
C LEU A 80 -1.69 1.67 14.95
N ILE A 81 -2.54 1.42 13.94
CA ILE A 81 -3.37 0.20 13.88
C ILE A 81 -2.48 -1.05 13.75
N CYS A 82 -1.32 -0.95 13.09
CA CYS A 82 -0.34 -2.04 12.97
C CYS A 82 0.44 -2.34 14.28
N THR A 83 0.30 -1.52 15.32
CA THR A 83 1.01 -1.71 16.60
C THR A 83 0.17 -2.36 17.70
N GLY A 84 -0.86 -3.15 17.38
CA GLY A 84 -1.48 -4.12 18.32
C GLY A 84 -1.93 -3.58 19.69
N GLY A 85 -2.12 -2.27 19.84
CA GLY A 85 -2.33 -1.58 21.12
C GLY A 85 -3.43 -0.54 21.02
N GLY A 86 -4.64 -0.95 20.65
CA GLY A 86 -5.76 -0.02 20.46
C GLY A 86 -7.15 -0.63 20.49
N SER A 87 -7.34 -1.79 21.13
CA SER A 87 -8.63 -2.47 21.21
C SER A 87 -9.55 -1.89 22.29
N SER A 88 -9.78 -0.57 22.35
CA SER A 88 -10.66 -0.01 23.41
C SER A 88 -11.33 1.35 23.14
N LEU A 89 -11.30 1.93 21.93
CA LEU A 89 -11.83 3.30 21.70
C LEU A 89 -13.15 3.38 20.90
N PHE A 90 -13.73 2.25 20.51
CA PHE A 90 -15.07 2.19 19.90
C PHE A 90 -15.95 1.18 20.64
N SER A 91 -16.36 1.52 21.86
CA SER A 91 -17.48 0.87 22.53
C SER A 91 -18.19 1.92 23.38
N GLY A 92 -19.26 2.48 22.82
CA GLY A 92 -20.12 3.38 23.57
C GLY A 92 -20.80 4.48 22.77
N VAL A 93 -21.52 4.15 21.71
CA VAL A 93 -22.75 4.88 21.33
C VAL A 93 -23.68 3.88 20.65
N GLY A 94 -24.88 3.70 21.22
CA GLY A 94 -25.86 2.74 20.76
C GLY A 94 -26.58 3.20 19.49
N GLY A 95 -27.06 2.21 18.72
CA GLY A 95 -28.35 2.30 18.07
C GLY A 95 -28.38 2.80 16.63
N LEU A 96 -27.54 2.29 15.74
CA LEU A 96 -27.91 2.08 14.34
C LEU A 96 -27.34 0.72 13.91
N THR A 97 -28.22 -0.19 13.49
CA THR A 97 -27.83 -1.50 12.95
C THR A 97 -26.83 -1.29 11.81
N PRO A 98 -25.61 -1.85 11.88
CA PRO A 98 -24.81 -1.98 10.68
C PRO A 98 -25.52 -3.00 9.80
N GLU A 99 -26.02 -2.55 8.65
CA GLU A 99 -26.31 -3.45 7.54
C GLU A 99 -24.98 -4.16 7.25
N GLN A 100 -24.86 -5.42 7.70
CA GLN A 100 -23.71 -6.25 7.38
C GLN A 100 -23.68 -6.40 5.86
N GLN A 101 -22.86 -5.59 5.19
CA GLN A 101 -22.39 -5.92 3.85
C GLN A 101 -21.60 -7.21 3.99
N GLN A 102 -22.28 -8.31 3.73
CA GLN A 102 -21.71 -9.63 3.60
C GLN A 102 -20.62 -9.56 2.52
N GLN A 103 -19.36 -9.62 2.95
CA GLN A 103 -18.26 -9.82 2.02
C GLN A 103 -18.45 -11.18 1.33
N PRO A 104 -18.10 -11.28 0.05
CA PRO A 104 -18.12 -12.56 -0.62
C PRO A 104 -17.12 -13.51 0.04
N GLY A 105 -17.48 -14.79 0.12
CA GLY A 105 -16.58 -15.83 0.60
C GLY A 105 -15.38 -16.03 -0.35
N PRO A 106 -14.49 -16.99 -0.07
CA PRO A 106 -13.23 -17.22 -0.80
C PRO A 106 -13.34 -17.54 -2.31
N ASN A 107 -14.54 -17.48 -2.89
CA ASN A 107 -14.85 -17.98 -4.24
C ASN A 107 -15.13 -16.88 -5.28
N ASP A 108 -15.10 -15.58 -4.92
CA ASP A 108 -15.30 -14.47 -5.88
C ASP A 108 -13.98 -13.72 -6.20
N VAL A 109 -12.86 -14.44 -6.20
CA VAL A 109 -11.57 -13.93 -6.66
C VAL A 109 -11.55 -14.02 -8.19
N ASN A 110 -11.45 -12.88 -8.88
CA ASN A 110 -11.61 -12.84 -10.34
C ASN A 110 -10.30 -13.14 -11.10
N SER A 111 -9.41 -13.97 -10.53
CA SER A 111 -8.11 -14.31 -11.10
C SER A 111 -8.22 -14.92 -12.51
N THR A 112 -9.34 -15.57 -12.83
CA THR A 112 -9.62 -16.12 -14.16
C THR A 112 -9.79 -15.04 -15.23
N THR A 113 -10.40 -13.88 -14.91
CA THR A 113 -10.50 -12.78 -15.88
C THR A 113 -9.19 -12.03 -16.03
N LEU A 114 -8.40 -11.90 -14.95
CA LEU A 114 -7.06 -11.30 -15.05
C LEU A 114 -6.15 -12.15 -15.94
N ALA A 115 -6.18 -13.48 -15.78
CA ALA A 115 -5.42 -14.41 -16.61
C ALA A 115 -5.77 -14.25 -18.11
N GLN A 116 -7.06 -14.16 -18.44
CA GLN A 116 -7.52 -13.96 -19.82
C GLN A 116 -7.13 -12.59 -20.38
N GLN A 117 -7.29 -11.52 -19.59
CA GLN A 117 -6.98 -10.16 -20.02
C GLN A 117 -5.49 -9.96 -20.27
N CYS A 118 -4.65 -10.59 -19.44
CA CYS A 118 -3.20 -10.48 -19.48
C CYS A 118 -2.53 -11.60 -20.26
N ASP A 119 -3.28 -12.42 -21.00
CA ASP A 119 -2.72 -13.44 -21.86
C ASP A 119 -1.94 -12.83 -23.03
N LYS A 120 -0.89 -13.52 -23.50
CA LYS A 120 -0.03 -13.05 -24.60
C LYS A 120 -0.76 -12.93 -25.95
N SER A 121 -1.90 -13.60 -26.11
CA SER A 121 -2.74 -13.47 -27.30
C SER A 121 -3.47 -12.12 -27.38
N ASN A 122 -3.56 -11.36 -26.29
CA ASN A 122 -4.10 -10.00 -26.29
C ASN A 122 -3.00 -8.98 -26.59
N PRO A 123 -2.95 -8.40 -27.81
CA PRO A 123 -1.87 -7.48 -28.20
C PRO A 123 -1.89 -6.14 -27.46
N ASN A 124 -3.02 -5.79 -26.83
CA ASN A 124 -3.19 -4.53 -26.10
C ASN A 124 -3.19 -4.74 -24.58
N ARG A 125 -2.76 -5.92 -24.10
CA ARG A 125 -2.88 -6.25 -22.67
C ARG A 125 -2.19 -5.24 -21.76
N PHE A 126 -1.09 -4.63 -22.20
CA PHE A 126 -0.35 -3.65 -21.39
C PHE A 126 -0.91 -2.23 -21.44
N ASP A 127 -2.00 -1.98 -22.17
CA ASP A 127 -2.81 -0.77 -21.96
C ASP A 127 -3.56 -0.83 -20.62
N ASN A 128 -3.86 -2.05 -20.15
CA ASN A 128 -4.47 -2.30 -18.85
C ASN A 128 -3.43 -2.15 -17.71
N PRO A 129 -3.65 -1.26 -16.73
CA PRO A 129 -2.76 -1.13 -15.58
C PRO A 129 -2.60 -2.43 -14.80
N ALA A 130 -3.62 -3.29 -14.74
CA ALA A 130 -3.56 -4.55 -14.03
C ALA A 130 -2.50 -5.49 -14.64
N CYS A 131 -2.41 -5.58 -15.97
CA CYS A 131 -1.41 -6.41 -16.63
C CYS A 131 0.01 -5.84 -16.51
N ARG A 132 0.15 -4.50 -16.53
CA ARG A 132 1.44 -3.86 -16.22
C ARG A 132 1.90 -4.19 -14.80
N ASN A 133 0.99 -4.11 -13.83
CA ASN A 133 1.29 -4.42 -12.42
C ASN A 133 1.61 -5.90 -12.24
N LEU A 134 0.86 -6.80 -12.90
CA LEU A 134 1.15 -8.23 -12.90
C LEU A 134 2.58 -8.51 -13.38
N LEU A 135 3.03 -7.84 -14.43
CA LEU A 135 4.42 -7.95 -14.90
C LEU A 135 5.44 -7.44 -13.87
N TYR A 136 5.16 -6.32 -13.19
CA TYR A 136 6.06 -5.81 -12.14
C TYR A 136 6.16 -6.81 -11.00
N ILE A 137 5.03 -7.35 -10.54
CA ILE A 137 4.94 -8.36 -9.48
C ILE A 137 5.76 -9.60 -9.87
N ASN A 138 5.53 -10.15 -11.07
CA ASN A 138 6.30 -11.30 -11.56
C ASN A 138 7.80 -11.01 -11.60
N SER A 139 8.21 -9.81 -12.03
CA SER A 139 9.63 -9.42 -12.04
C SER A 139 10.23 -9.33 -10.64
N ILE A 140 9.54 -8.66 -9.72
CA ILE A 140 10.00 -8.48 -8.33
C ILE A 140 10.16 -9.84 -7.65
N GLN A 141 9.15 -10.70 -7.78
CA GLN A 141 9.21 -12.03 -7.17
C GLN A 141 10.23 -12.94 -7.85
N ALA A 142 10.38 -12.90 -9.18
CA ALA A 142 11.42 -13.64 -9.89
C ALA A 142 12.82 -13.23 -9.44
N TYR A 143 13.06 -11.94 -9.24
CA TYR A 143 14.30 -11.44 -8.67
C TYR A 143 14.56 -12.03 -7.28
N TRP A 144 13.62 -11.91 -6.35
CA TRP A 144 13.82 -12.35 -4.97
C TRP A 144 13.94 -13.87 -4.83
N ARG A 145 13.27 -14.65 -5.70
CA ARG A 145 13.47 -16.12 -5.80
C ARG A 145 14.94 -16.50 -5.99
N SER A 146 15.70 -15.69 -6.74
CA SER A 146 17.14 -15.92 -6.94
C SER A 146 17.99 -15.20 -5.90
N ALA A 147 17.69 -13.94 -5.60
CA ALA A 147 18.53 -13.10 -4.78
C ALA A 147 18.53 -13.51 -3.30
N MET A 148 17.38 -13.94 -2.76
CA MET A 148 17.27 -14.26 -1.33
C MET A 148 18.14 -15.47 -0.93
N PRO A 149 18.13 -16.61 -1.66
CA PRO A 149 19.07 -17.69 -1.37
C PRO A 149 20.52 -17.29 -1.62
N GLN A 150 20.79 -16.56 -2.71
CA GLN A 150 22.14 -16.20 -3.13
C GLN A 150 22.85 -15.25 -2.15
N TYR A 151 22.16 -14.19 -1.71
CA TYR A 151 22.77 -13.14 -0.89
C TYR A 151 22.51 -13.33 0.60
N LEU A 152 21.37 -13.92 0.98
CA LEU A 152 20.88 -13.94 2.36
C LEU A 152 20.78 -15.36 2.93
N GLY A 153 21.03 -16.39 2.13
CA GLY A 153 21.04 -17.79 2.57
C GLY A 153 19.67 -18.32 3.00
N GLN A 154 18.58 -17.65 2.63
CA GLN A 154 17.21 -18.04 2.96
C GLN A 154 16.39 -18.29 1.70
N GLN A 155 15.44 -19.23 1.77
CA GLN A 155 14.51 -19.47 0.66
C GLN A 155 13.48 -18.34 0.61
N TYR A 156 13.24 -17.80 -0.58
CA TYR A 156 12.18 -16.82 -0.79
C TYR A 156 10.81 -17.49 -0.73
N GLN A 157 9.92 -16.95 0.08
CA GLN A 157 8.49 -17.30 0.05
C GLN A 157 7.77 -16.20 -0.72
N PRO A 158 6.99 -16.50 -1.77
CA PRO A 158 6.24 -15.49 -2.49
C PRO A 158 5.15 -14.83 -1.62
N ALA A 159 4.92 -13.54 -1.83
CA ALA A 159 3.76 -12.81 -1.33
C ALA A 159 2.69 -12.68 -2.41
N THR A 160 1.44 -12.93 -2.04
CA THR A 160 0.28 -12.68 -2.90
C THR A 160 -0.01 -11.18 -2.95
N THR A 161 -0.22 -10.64 -4.14
CA THR A 161 -0.68 -9.25 -4.29
C THR A 161 -2.20 -9.21 -4.48
N ARG A 162 -2.90 -8.35 -3.74
CA ARG A 162 -4.34 -8.11 -3.85
C ARG A 162 -4.62 -6.81 -4.55
N PHE A 163 -5.31 -6.87 -5.68
CA PHE A 163 -5.89 -5.69 -6.31
C PHE A 163 -7.25 -5.43 -5.70
N PHE A 164 -7.48 -4.23 -5.18
CA PHE A 164 -8.75 -3.84 -4.57
C PHE A 164 -9.25 -2.48 -5.08
N THR A 165 -10.47 -2.10 -4.67
CA THR A 165 -11.04 -0.79 -5.00
C THR A 165 -11.75 -0.20 -3.79
N GLY A 166 -11.38 1.01 -3.40
CA GLY A 166 -12.04 1.78 -2.35
C GLY A 166 -11.69 1.32 -0.92
N SER A 167 -11.97 0.07 -0.56
CA SER A 167 -11.64 -0.49 0.75
C SER A 167 -11.31 -1.98 0.71
N VAL A 168 -10.57 -2.45 1.71
CA VAL A 168 -10.16 -3.84 1.84
C VAL A 168 -10.00 -4.22 3.32
N ASN A 169 -10.38 -5.45 3.66
CA ASN A 169 -10.09 -6.02 4.98
C ASN A 169 -8.82 -6.86 4.90
N THR A 170 -7.91 -6.66 5.85
CA THR A 170 -6.61 -7.35 5.92
C THR A 170 -6.42 -7.95 7.31
N ALA A 171 -5.44 -8.84 7.46
CA ALA A 171 -5.07 -9.33 8.80
C ALA A 171 -4.50 -8.21 9.70
N CYS A 172 -4.07 -7.09 9.13
CA CYS A 172 -3.59 -5.91 9.85
C CYS A 172 -4.72 -4.93 10.20
N GLY A 173 -5.97 -5.22 9.80
CA GLY A 173 -7.14 -4.35 10.00
C GLY A 173 -7.74 -3.85 8.67
N PRO A 174 -8.86 -3.10 8.74
CA PRO A 174 -9.46 -2.49 7.56
C PRO A 174 -8.59 -1.35 7.01
N ALA A 175 -8.48 -1.27 5.69
CA ALA A 175 -7.77 -0.21 4.97
C ALA A 175 -8.63 0.39 3.85
N THR A 176 -8.28 1.61 3.42
CA THR A 176 -8.96 2.32 2.32
C THR A 176 -7.96 2.66 1.22
N ALA A 177 -8.44 2.91 0.00
CA ALA A 177 -7.59 3.31 -1.13
C ALA A 177 -6.72 4.54 -0.85
N GLY A 178 -7.15 5.41 0.08
CA GLY A 178 -6.42 6.63 0.44
C GLY A 178 -5.10 6.42 1.19
N VAL A 179 -4.80 5.20 1.65
CA VAL A 179 -3.50 4.90 2.29
C VAL A 179 -2.39 4.60 1.27
N GLY A 180 -2.75 4.40 -0.01
CA GLY A 180 -1.83 3.95 -1.05
C GLY A 180 -1.56 2.43 -0.99
N PRO A 181 -0.57 1.95 -1.75
CA PRO A 181 -0.11 0.57 -1.67
C PRO A 181 0.50 0.29 -0.31
N PHE A 182 0.35 -0.95 0.18
CA PHE A 182 0.91 -1.34 1.47
C PHE A 182 1.14 -2.85 1.55
N TYR A 183 2.10 -3.28 2.36
CA TYR A 183 2.28 -4.68 2.74
C TYR A 183 1.73 -4.96 4.14
N CYS A 184 1.01 -6.07 4.32
CA CYS A 184 0.53 -6.54 5.62
C CYS A 184 1.32 -7.77 6.10
N PRO A 185 2.11 -7.68 7.19
CA PRO A 185 2.82 -8.84 7.74
C PRO A 185 1.88 -9.89 8.36
N GLY A 186 0.64 -9.52 8.72
CA GLY A 186 -0.32 -10.43 9.36
C GLY A 186 -0.84 -11.53 8.43
N ASP A 187 -0.90 -11.28 7.13
CA ASP A 187 -1.30 -12.24 6.10
C ASP A 187 -0.25 -12.44 5.01
N ASN A 188 0.85 -11.69 5.02
CA ASN A 188 1.90 -11.68 3.99
C ASN A 188 1.41 -11.26 2.60
N HIS A 189 0.45 -10.34 2.53
CA HIS A 189 -0.04 -9.82 1.25
C HIS A 189 0.46 -8.40 0.98
N VAL A 190 0.69 -8.12 -0.30
CA VAL A 190 0.81 -6.74 -0.82
C VAL A 190 -0.56 -6.31 -1.31
N TYR A 191 -0.98 -5.09 -1.00
CA TYR A 191 -2.27 -4.54 -1.37
C TYR A 191 -2.10 -3.32 -2.24
N ILE A 192 -2.90 -3.20 -3.30
CA ILE A 192 -2.89 -2.02 -4.15
C ILE A 192 -4.28 -1.73 -4.74
N ASP A 193 -4.70 -0.47 -4.62
CA ASP A 193 -5.75 0.10 -5.46
C ASP A 193 -5.08 0.77 -6.67
N LEU A 194 -5.36 0.29 -7.87
CA LEU A 194 -4.70 0.79 -9.08
C LEU A 194 -5.06 2.25 -9.42
N SER A 195 -6.13 2.81 -8.82
CA SER A 195 -6.45 4.24 -8.92
C SER A 195 -5.46 5.12 -8.16
N PHE A 196 -4.66 4.55 -7.25
CA PHE A 196 -3.57 5.27 -6.57
C PHE A 196 -2.60 5.92 -7.56
N TYR A 197 -2.41 5.34 -8.75
CA TYR A 197 -1.50 5.91 -9.74
C TYR A 197 -1.95 7.25 -10.29
N ASP A 198 -3.25 7.54 -10.27
CA ASP A 198 -3.76 8.87 -10.58
C ASP A 198 -3.39 9.87 -9.48
N GLU A 199 -3.38 9.44 -8.22
CA GLU A 199 -2.89 10.25 -7.09
C GLU A 199 -1.38 10.47 -7.16
N LEU A 200 -0.61 9.42 -7.49
CA LEU A 200 0.84 9.50 -7.69
C LEU A 200 1.20 10.53 -8.77
N ALA A 201 0.51 10.49 -9.91
CA ALA A 201 0.73 11.42 -11.00
C ALA A 201 0.25 12.86 -10.69
N SER A 202 -0.91 13.01 -10.05
CA SER A 202 -1.55 14.32 -9.83
C SER A 202 -1.06 15.07 -8.60
N ARG A 203 -0.90 14.38 -7.46
CA ARG A 203 -0.52 15.00 -6.17
C ARG A 203 0.98 14.99 -5.95
N PHE A 204 1.63 13.89 -6.31
CA PHE A 204 3.05 13.71 -6.05
C PHE A 204 3.92 14.18 -7.23
N GLY A 205 3.34 14.26 -8.43
CA GLY A 205 4.04 14.69 -9.64
C GLY A 205 4.98 13.61 -10.20
N ALA A 206 5.03 12.45 -9.56
CA ALA A 206 5.79 11.29 -9.98
C ALA A 206 5.00 10.58 -11.07
N LYS A 207 5.37 10.88 -12.32
CA LYS A 207 4.73 10.35 -13.52
C LYS A 207 5.61 9.26 -14.12
N GLY A 208 4.98 8.24 -14.67
CA GLY A 208 5.68 7.22 -15.43
C GLY A 208 5.52 5.84 -14.84
N GLN A 209 5.66 4.84 -15.71
CA GLN A 209 5.38 3.47 -15.37
C GLN A 209 6.43 2.87 -14.40
N PHE A 210 7.66 3.38 -14.42
CA PHE A 210 8.70 2.88 -13.52
C PHE A 210 8.53 3.41 -12.08
N ALA A 211 7.96 4.60 -11.90
CA ALA A 211 7.53 5.08 -10.59
C ALA A 211 6.48 4.16 -9.95
N GLN A 212 5.57 3.61 -10.75
CA GLN A 212 4.56 2.64 -10.30
C GLN A 212 5.23 1.33 -9.83
N ALA A 213 6.16 0.83 -10.64
CA ALA A 213 6.90 -0.39 -10.32
C ALA A 213 7.78 -0.22 -9.06
N TYR A 214 8.37 0.96 -8.86
CA TYR A 214 9.12 1.31 -7.66
C TYR A 214 8.26 1.21 -6.39
N VAL A 215 7.06 1.79 -6.37
CA VAL A 215 6.19 1.74 -5.17
C VAL A 215 5.84 0.28 -4.84
N LEU A 216 5.52 -0.55 -5.83
CA LEU A 216 5.31 -1.98 -5.58
C LEU A 216 6.57 -2.69 -5.07
N ALA A 217 7.74 -2.40 -5.66
CA ALA A 217 9.00 -2.99 -5.21
C ALA A 217 9.35 -2.60 -3.77
N HIS A 218 8.97 -1.39 -3.34
CA HIS A 218 9.08 -0.94 -1.96
C HIS A 218 8.22 -1.78 -1.02
N GLU A 219 6.95 -2.03 -1.36
CA GLU A 219 6.08 -2.92 -0.56
C GLU A 219 6.63 -4.35 -0.45
N TYR A 220 7.19 -4.87 -1.54
CA TYR A 220 7.91 -6.13 -1.49
C TYR A 220 9.19 -6.07 -0.64
N GLY A 221 9.82 -4.90 -0.50
CA GLY A 221 10.89 -4.66 0.46
C GLY A 221 10.45 -4.92 1.90
N HIS A 222 9.25 -4.49 2.29
CA HIS A 222 8.67 -4.84 3.59
C HIS A 222 8.40 -6.34 3.73
N HIS A 223 7.97 -6.99 2.66
CA HIS A 223 7.85 -8.45 2.67
C HIS A 223 9.20 -9.14 2.95
N ILE A 224 10.29 -8.70 2.31
CA ILE A 224 11.64 -9.21 2.59
C ILE A 224 12.05 -8.96 4.04
N GLN A 225 11.71 -7.80 4.61
CA GLN A 225 11.96 -7.51 6.02
C GLN A 225 11.24 -8.47 6.96
N THR A 226 9.99 -8.86 6.64
CA THR A 226 9.25 -9.87 7.39
C THR A 226 9.94 -11.22 7.32
N LEU A 227 10.32 -11.67 6.12
CA LEU A 227 10.99 -12.96 5.94
C LEU A 227 12.33 -13.03 6.69
N LEU A 228 13.08 -11.94 6.73
CA LEU A 228 14.34 -11.83 7.47
C LEU A 228 14.15 -11.63 8.98
N GLY A 229 12.92 -11.37 9.43
CA GLY A 229 12.59 -11.05 10.83
C GLY A 229 13.02 -9.65 11.26
N THR A 230 13.37 -8.76 10.32
CA THR A 230 13.74 -7.36 10.57
C THR A 230 12.59 -6.60 11.21
N GLU A 231 11.35 -6.75 10.71
CA GLU A 231 10.16 -6.11 11.28
C GLU A 231 10.02 -6.42 12.78
N ALA A 232 10.13 -7.70 13.13
CA ALA A 232 10.03 -8.14 14.51
C ALA A 232 11.18 -7.61 15.39
N GLN A 233 12.37 -7.43 14.81
CA GLN A 233 13.51 -6.81 15.51
C GLN A 233 13.27 -5.32 15.76
N VAL A 234 12.79 -4.59 14.76
CA VAL A 234 12.42 -3.17 14.86
C VAL A 234 11.36 -2.98 15.94
N ARG A 235 10.29 -3.79 15.93
CA ARG A 235 9.24 -3.72 16.96
C ARG A 235 9.79 -3.93 18.38
N ARG A 236 10.71 -4.88 18.58
CA ARG A 236 11.38 -5.09 19.88
C ARG A 236 12.28 -3.92 20.26
N ALA A 237 12.98 -3.31 19.30
CA ALA A 237 13.82 -2.14 19.54
C ALA A 237 12.98 -0.94 19.98
N GLN A 238 11.86 -0.68 19.29
CA GLN A 238 10.91 0.38 19.65
C GLN A 238 10.32 0.19 21.05
N GLN A 239 10.00 -1.04 21.45
CA GLN A 239 9.50 -1.33 22.80
C GLN A 239 10.57 -1.10 23.88
N ARG A 240 11.83 -1.42 23.59
CA ARG A 240 12.96 -1.26 24.52
C ARG A 240 13.43 0.18 24.63
N ASP A 241 13.31 0.93 23.54
CA ASP A 241 13.74 2.32 23.43
C ASP A 241 12.67 3.17 22.72
N PRO A 242 11.56 3.48 23.42
CA PRO A 242 10.45 4.24 22.83
C PRO A 242 10.86 5.65 22.38
N ALA A 243 11.88 6.23 23.03
CA ALA A 243 12.38 7.56 22.71
C ALA A 243 12.98 7.63 21.29
N ASN A 244 13.51 6.52 20.77
CA ASN A 244 14.02 6.42 19.40
C ASN A 244 13.11 5.60 18.49
N ALA A 245 11.86 5.32 18.89
CA ALA A 245 10.95 4.48 18.12
C ALA A 245 10.81 4.92 16.65
N ASN A 246 10.73 6.24 16.46
CA ASN A 246 10.69 6.86 15.13
C ASN A 246 11.93 6.50 14.29
N LYS A 247 13.14 6.63 14.84
CA LYS A 247 14.38 6.35 14.10
C LYS A 247 14.41 4.91 13.58
N TYR A 248 13.90 3.96 14.38
CA TYR A 248 13.81 2.56 13.94
C TYR A 248 12.78 2.39 12.81
N SER A 249 11.65 3.11 12.85
CA SER A 249 10.69 3.12 11.73
C SER A 249 11.32 3.67 10.46
N VAL A 250 11.94 4.86 10.52
CA VAL A 250 12.59 5.49 9.35
C VAL A 250 13.68 4.58 8.78
N ALA A 251 14.50 3.95 9.61
CA ALA A 251 15.51 3.01 9.13
C ALA A 251 14.88 1.80 8.40
N MET A 252 13.74 1.30 8.87
CA MET A 252 13.01 0.22 8.20
C MET A 252 12.48 0.67 6.83
N GLU A 253 11.87 1.85 6.73
CA GLU A 253 11.37 2.42 5.47
C GLU A 253 12.50 2.62 4.44
N LEU A 254 13.64 3.17 4.88
CA LEU A 254 14.80 3.37 4.02
C LEU A 254 15.43 2.04 3.55
N GLN A 255 15.31 0.97 4.33
CA GLN A 255 15.76 -0.35 3.88
C GLN A 255 14.85 -0.91 2.78
N ALA A 256 13.54 -0.66 2.85
CA ALA A 256 12.62 -1.04 1.78
C ALA A 256 12.94 -0.27 0.48
N ASP A 257 13.29 1.02 0.56
CA ASP A 257 13.79 1.78 -0.60
C ASP A 257 15.06 1.18 -1.20
N CYS A 258 16.01 0.77 -0.36
CA CYS A 258 17.22 0.10 -0.83
C CYS A 258 16.92 -1.24 -1.51
N TYR A 259 16.03 -2.05 -0.95
CA TYR A 259 15.57 -3.29 -1.57
C TYR A 259 14.88 -3.07 -2.92
N ALA A 260 14.07 -2.01 -3.06
CA ALA A 260 13.49 -1.61 -4.34
C ALA A 260 14.58 -1.22 -5.36
N GLY A 261 15.62 -0.50 -4.93
CA GLY A 261 16.77 -0.17 -5.76
C GLY A 261 17.55 -1.40 -6.22
N VAL A 262 17.78 -2.35 -5.31
CA VAL A 262 18.45 -3.63 -5.60
C VAL A 262 17.68 -4.42 -6.66
N TRP A 263 16.35 -4.49 -6.57
CA TRP A 263 15.53 -5.06 -7.64
C TRP A 263 15.69 -4.27 -8.94
N ALA A 264 15.59 -2.93 -8.91
CA ALA A 264 15.68 -2.09 -10.10
C ALA A 264 17.00 -2.28 -10.87
N ASN A 265 18.12 -2.58 -10.19
CA ASN A 265 19.40 -2.92 -10.81
C ASN A 265 19.29 -4.16 -11.72
N SER A 266 18.51 -5.14 -11.28
CA SER A 266 18.39 -6.45 -11.93
C SER A 266 17.10 -6.62 -12.73
N ALA A 267 16.18 -5.65 -12.67
CA ALA A 267 14.84 -5.77 -13.24
C ALA A 267 14.85 -6.02 -14.76
N ALA A 268 15.84 -5.50 -15.51
CA ALA A 268 15.97 -5.79 -16.95
C ALA A 268 16.45 -7.22 -17.25
N LYS A 269 16.92 -7.95 -16.24
CA LYS A 269 17.45 -9.32 -16.34
C LYS A 269 16.47 -10.36 -15.80
N THR A 270 15.33 -9.95 -15.23
CA THR A 270 14.33 -10.89 -14.73
C THR A 270 13.59 -11.52 -15.90
N THR A 271 13.28 -12.80 -15.75
CA THR A 271 12.61 -13.59 -16.79
C THR A 271 11.31 -14.18 -16.26
N ASP A 272 10.40 -14.52 -17.17
CA ASP A 272 9.29 -15.40 -16.88
C ASP A 272 9.74 -16.85 -16.67
N ALA A 273 8.78 -17.75 -16.43
CA ALA A 273 9.02 -19.17 -16.21
C ALA A 273 9.61 -19.90 -17.44
N THR A 274 9.49 -19.33 -18.63
CA THR A 274 10.04 -19.88 -19.89
C THR A 274 11.45 -19.35 -20.19
N GLY A 275 11.95 -18.42 -19.38
CA GLY A 275 13.25 -17.77 -19.57
C GLY A 275 13.21 -16.55 -20.50
N GLN A 276 12.03 -16.06 -20.89
CA GLN A 276 11.93 -14.82 -21.66
C GLN A 276 12.08 -13.60 -20.73
N PRO A 277 12.84 -12.56 -21.13
CA PRO A 277 12.93 -11.33 -20.34
C PRO A 277 11.55 -10.70 -20.12
N LEU A 278 11.26 -10.22 -18.91
CA LEU A 278 10.01 -9.49 -18.63
C LEU A 278 10.06 -8.06 -19.17
N PHE A 279 11.24 -7.44 -19.14
CA PHE A 279 11.50 -6.13 -19.73
C PHE A 279 12.50 -6.25 -20.87
N LYS A 280 12.28 -5.52 -21.96
CA LYS A 280 13.26 -5.35 -23.05
C LYS A 280 14.40 -4.42 -22.62
N SER A 281 14.07 -3.36 -21.90
CA SER A 281 15.05 -2.39 -21.41
C SER A 281 14.49 -1.54 -20.28
N ILE A 282 15.36 -1.15 -19.35
CA ILE A 282 15.13 -0.11 -18.34
C ILE A 282 16.21 0.93 -18.55
N THR A 283 15.82 2.18 -18.80
CA THR A 283 16.77 3.27 -19.10
C THR A 283 17.10 4.07 -17.85
N GLN A 284 18.12 4.92 -17.91
CA GLN A 284 18.42 5.84 -16.80
C GLN A 284 17.23 6.76 -16.49
N GLN A 285 16.49 7.21 -17.51
CA GLN A 285 15.29 8.03 -17.32
C GLN A 285 14.20 7.29 -16.51
N ASP A 286 14.12 5.96 -16.63
CA ASP A 286 13.20 5.17 -15.81
C ASP A 286 13.64 5.14 -14.35
N ILE A 287 14.94 4.99 -14.11
CA ILE A 287 15.52 5.06 -12.76
C ILE A 287 15.32 6.46 -12.14
N ASP A 288 15.45 7.51 -12.95
CA ASP A 288 15.19 8.88 -12.51
C ASP A 288 13.72 9.05 -12.10
N GLN A 289 12.76 8.41 -12.79
CA GLN A 289 11.34 8.40 -12.38
C GLN A 289 11.13 7.72 -11.01
N ALA A 290 11.88 6.65 -10.70
CA ALA A 290 11.82 6.03 -9.37
C ALA A 290 12.41 6.95 -8.30
N LEU A 291 13.53 7.64 -8.59
CA LEU A 291 14.13 8.62 -7.68
C LEU A 291 13.23 9.83 -7.44
N GLU A 292 12.51 10.29 -8.47
CA GLU A 292 11.49 11.34 -8.35
C GLU A 292 10.32 10.87 -7.49
N ALA A 293 9.85 9.63 -7.68
CA ALA A 293 8.83 9.03 -6.83
C ALA A 293 9.29 8.95 -5.37
N ALA A 294 10.46 8.37 -5.11
CA ALA A 294 11.07 8.27 -3.78
C ALA A 294 11.17 9.62 -3.07
N ALA A 295 11.61 10.67 -3.80
CA ALA A 295 11.63 12.02 -3.24
C ALA A 295 10.23 12.58 -2.98
N ALA A 296 9.27 12.35 -3.88
CA ALA A 296 7.93 12.91 -3.74
C ALA A 296 7.16 12.35 -2.53
N VAL A 297 7.50 11.14 -2.10
CA VAL A 297 6.95 10.49 -0.89
C VAL A 297 7.88 10.59 0.33
N GLY A 298 8.87 11.48 0.30
CA GLY A 298 9.64 11.87 1.48
C GLY A 298 8.82 12.78 2.41
N ASP A 299 9.02 12.64 3.72
CA ASP A 299 8.21 13.34 4.72
C ASP A 299 8.37 14.86 4.65
N ASP A 300 9.56 15.37 4.32
CA ASP A 300 9.80 16.79 4.06
C ASP A 300 9.03 17.29 2.84
N ALA A 301 9.00 16.54 1.73
CA ALA A 301 8.21 16.91 0.56
C ALA A 301 6.70 16.90 0.86
N ILE A 302 6.21 15.90 1.58
CA ILE A 302 4.80 15.77 1.99
C ILE A 302 4.44 16.93 2.93
N GLN A 303 5.20 17.14 3.99
CA GLN A 303 4.94 18.20 4.97
C GLN A 303 5.04 19.59 4.35
N GLN A 304 6.00 19.82 3.44
CA GLN A 304 6.13 21.08 2.71
C GLN A 304 4.90 21.34 1.83
N LYS A 305 4.41 20.34 1.09
CA LYS A 305 3.19 20.47 0.27
C LYS A 305 1.92 20.64 1.12
N ALA A 306 1.84 19.96 2.25
CA ALA A 306 0.65 19.94 3.10
C ALA A 306 0.53 21.17 4.02
N THR A 307 1.66 21.62 4.60
CA THR A 307 1.67 22.63 5.69
C THR A 307 2.65 23.78 5.46
N GLY A 308 3.59 23.65 4.51
CA GLY A 308 4.64 24.63 4.26
C GLY A 308 5.73 24.71 5.35
N ARG A 309 5.74 23.76 6.30
CA ARG A 309 6.74 23.65 7.38
C ARG A 309 7.25 22.22 7.46
N ILE A 310 8.50 22.05 7.87
CA ILE A 310 9.16 20.73 8.01
C ILE A 310 9.48 20.51 9.49
N ASN A 311 9.05 19.37 10.04
CA ASN A 311 9.42 18.86 11.35
C ASN A 311 10.01 17.45 11.20
N GLN A 312 11.33 17.36 11.35
CA GLN A 312 12.07 16.10 11.23
C GLN A 312 11.75 15.10 12.34
N GLU A 313 11.36 15.56 13.54
CA GLU A 313 10.99 14.68 14.65
C GLU A 313 9.68 13.92 14.39
N ALA A 314 8.90 14.37 13.41
CA ALA A 314 7.62 13.78 13.00
C ALA A 314 7.73 12.93 11.72
N PHE A 315 8.95 12.67 11.23
CA PHE A 315 9.14 11.79 10.08
C PHE A 315 8.73 10.36 10.43
N THR A 316 8.25 9.62 9.45
CA THR A 316 7.93 8.20 9.55
C THR A 316 8.53 7.40 8.40
N HIS A 317 8.76 8.02 7.24
CA HIS A 317 9.32 7.44 6.01
C HIS A 317 10.73 7.96 5.69
N GLY A 318 11.16 9.03 6.37
CA GLY A 318 12.44 9.68 6.14
C GLY A 318 12.34 10.83 5.14
N SER A 319 13.41 11.61 5.03
CA SER A 319 13.49 12.73 4.07
C SER A 319 13.61 12.22 2.63
N SER A 320 13.15 13.03 1.67
CA SER A 320 13.32 12.82 0.23
C SER A 320 14.77 12.46 -0.13
N ALA A 321 15.73 13.15 0.48
CA ALA A 321 17.16 12.91 0.24
C ALA A 321 17.61 11.53 0.74
N GLN A 322 17.17 11.11 1.94
CA GLN A 322 17.49 9.79 2.47
C GLN A 322 16.89 8.67 1.63
N ARG A 323 15.63 8.84 1.20
CA ARG A 323 14.94 7.87 0.34
C ARG A 323 15.65 7.67 -0.99
N GLN A 324 16.00 8.77 -1.66
CA GLN A 324 16.80 8.74 -2.89
C GLN A 324 18.18 8.11 -2.67
N GLN A 325 18.86 8.45 -1.58
CA GLN A 325 20.16 7.90 -1.24
C GLN A 325 20.09 6.37 -1.11
N TRP A 326 19.13 5.85 -0.35
CA TRP A 326 19.04 4.41 -0.11
C TRP A 326 18.55 3.62 -1.32
N PHE A 327 17.59 4.16 -2.08
CA PHE A 327 17.24 3.59 -3.38
C PHE A 327 18.47 3.53 -4.31
N ASN A 328 19.23 4.62 -4.43
CA ASN A 328 20.42 4.66 -5.27
C ASN A 328 21.54 3.73 -4.77
N GLN A 329 21.70 3.57 -3.45
CA GLN A 329 22.64 2.62 -2.86
C GLN A 329 22.31 1.19 -3.31
N GLY A 330 21.04 0.79 -3.20
CA GLY A 330 20.58 -0.51 -3.69
C GLY A 330 20.76 -0.67 -5.19
N TYR A 331 20.36 0.35 -5.96
CA TYR A 331 20.46 0.34 -7.41
C TYR A 331 21.90 0.25 -7.92
N ARG A 332 22.85 0.95 -7.29
CA ARG A 332 24.25 0.92 -7.72
C ARG A 332 24.95 -0.39 -7.37
N THR A 333 24.62 -0.97 -6.21
CA THR A 333 25.31 -2.17 -5.71
C THR A 333 24.70 -3.46 -6.22
N GLY A 334 23.37 -3.50 -6.40
CA GLY A 334 22.65 -4.73 -6.72
C GLY A 334 22.74 -5.81 -5.64
N ASP A 335 23.21 -5.47 -4.43
CA ASP A 335 23.46 -6.41 -3.34
C ASP A 335 22.63 -6.01 -2.11
N PRO A 336 21.62 -6.81 -1.71
CA PRO A 336 20.76 -6.48 -0.58
C PRO A 336 21.50 -6.42 0.76
N ARG A 337 22.70 -7.00 0.87
CA ARG A 337 23.53 -6.89 2.09
C ARG A 337 24.06 -5.48 2.31
N GLN A 338 24.05 -4.63 1.28
CA GLN A 338 24.44 -3.22 1.37
C GLN A 338 23.31 -2.34 1.91
N CYS A 339 22.11 -2.89 2.15
CA CYS A 339 20.94 -2.18 2.67
C CYS A 339 20.89 -2.13 4.20
N ASN A 340 22.02 -1.85 4.85
CA ASN A 340 22.08 -1.73 6.30
C ASN A 340 21.83 -0.29 6.77
N THR A 341 20.55 0.07 6.90
CA THR A 341 20.09 1.40 7.33
C THR A 341 20.12 1.61 8.84
N PHE A 342 20.38 0.54 9.60
CA PHE A 342 20.39 0.55 11.07
C PHE A 342 21.78 0.82 11.66
N ALA A 343 22.83 0.85 10.84
CA ALA A 343 24.23 1.02 11.27
C ALA A 343 24.68 2.49 11.39
N GLY A 344 23.73 3.43 11.52
CA GLY A 344 24.01 4.86 11.68
C GLY A 344 24.52 5.25 13.06
#